data_AF-A0A832K5B2-F1
#
_entry.id   AF-A0A832K5B2-F1
#
_cell.length_a   1.000
_cell.length_b   1.000
_cell.length_c   1.000
_cell.angle_alpha   90.00
_cell.angle_beta   90.00
_cell.angle_gamma   90.00
#
_symmetry.space_group_name_H-M   'P 1'
#
loop_
_entity.id
_entity.type
_entity.pdbx_description
1 polymer ?
#
loop_
_entity_poly.entity_id
_entity_poly.type
_entity_poly.pdbx_seq_one_letter_code
_entity_poly.pdbx_strand_id
1 'polypeptide(L)'
;GVLYEVDTRLRPDGVGGLLVSSIRAYEHYQKENAWTWEIQALCRARFITGDDDVAKRFAQIRQQVLSTPRDQVKTLKEVVSMRGKMRENTDKTPSGFFHLKQDVGGITDIEFLVQYLLLTNAHDCQQILDYTDNIRQLESMLDCGIISEADCHKLTQAYRNLRDAGHRRTLKGRDSVVEDTVFQDQRDQVCEIWQRLLNTPPPMQASDAP
;
A
#
# COMPACT_ATOMS: atom_id res chain seq x y z
N GLY A 1 4.58 24.16 -20.76
CA GLY A 1 3.92 22.88 -20.45
C GLY A 1 3.26 22.96 -19.09
N VAL A 2 2.45 21.96 -18.74
CA VAL A 2 1.91 21.79 -17.38
C VAL A 2 3.08 21.42 -16.45
N LEU A 3 3.10 21.95 -15.20
CA LEU A 3 4.13 21.62 -14.23
C LEU A 3 3.95 20.19 -13.68
N TYR A 4 2.77 19.92 -13.11
CA TYR A 4 2.39 18.61 -12.58
C TYR A 4 0.90 18.36 -12.81
N GLU A 5 0.56 17.11 -13.07
CA GLU A 5 -0.82 16.63 -12.92
C GLU A 5 -1.06 16.35 -11.43
N VAL A 6 -2.09 16.98 -10.86
CA VAL A 6 -2.43 16.88 -9.43
C VAL A 6 -3.72 16.09 -9.28
N ASP A 7 -3.64 14.93 -8.61
CA ASP A 7 -4.79 14.10 -8.29
C ASP A 7 -5.27 14.36 -6.86
N THR A 8 -6.48 14.91 -6.72
CA THR A 8 -7.09 15.25 -5.43
C THR A 8 -8.21 14.28 -5.03
N ARG A 9 -8.33 13.12 -5.69
CA ARG A 9 -9.45 12.18 -5.49
C ARG A 9 -9.44 11.43 -4.16
N LEU A 10 -8.33 11.45 -3.42
CA LEU A 10 -8.17 10.80 -2.10
C LEU A 10 -8.54 11.71 -0.91
N ARG A 11 -9.14 12.89 -1.18
CA ARG A 11 -9.67 13.76 -0.11
C ARG A 11 -10.99 13.21 0.46
N PRO A 12 -11.43 13.63 1.65
CA PRO A 12 -12.75 13.28 2.19
C PRO A 12 -13.87 13.46 1.16
N ASP A 13 -14.75 12.47 1.04
CA ASP A 13 -15.85 12.40 0.07
C ASP A 13 -15.41 12.41 -1.42
N GLY A 14 -14.12 12.21 -1.69
CA GLY A 14 -13.54 12.11 -3.01
C GLY A 14 -13.92 13.27 -3.93
N VAL A 15 -14.38 12.96 -5.14
CA VAL A 15 -14.78 13.98 -6.14
C VAL A 15 -15.97 14.84 -5.66
N GLY A 16 -16.87 14.27 -4.85
CA GLY A 16 -18.04 14.98 -4.32
C GLY A 16 -17.74 15.88 -3.13
N GLY A 17 -16.58 15.71 -2.50
CA GLY A 17 -16.16 16.49 -1.34
C GLY A 17 -15.55 17.86 -1.68
N LEU A 18 -15.54 18.72 -0.66
CA LEU A 18 -14.82 19.99 -0.71
C LEU A 18 -13.34 19.77 -1.04
N LEU A 19 -12.76 20.66 -1.85
CA LEU A 19 -11.34 20.58 -2.22
C LEU A 19 -10.41 20.75 -1.00
N VAL A 20 -10.86 21.52 -0.01
CA VAL A 20 -10.14 21.79 1.23
C VAL A 20 -11.06 21.49 2.41
N SER A 21 -10.55 20.74 3.38
CA SER A 21 -11.24 20.45 4.64
C SER A 21 -10.53 21.15 5.79
N SER A 22 -11.29 21.64 6.78
CA SER A 22 -10.67 22.04 8.04
C SER A 22 -10.06 20.80 8.72
N ILE A 23 -9.00 20.99 9.51
CA ILE A 23 -8.32 19.87 10.20
C ILE A 23 -9.28 19.10 11.12
N ARG A 24 -10.25 19.80 11.73
CA ARG A 24 -11.29 19.20 12.57
C ARG A 24 -12.28 18.37 11.74
N ALA A 25 -12.69 18.85 10.57
CA ALA A 25 -13.55 18.09 9.68
C ALA A 25 -12.83 16.85 9.14
N TYR A 26 -11.54 16.99 8.79
CA TYR A 26 -10.70 15.88 8.37
C TYR A 26 -10.59 14.80 9.46
N GLU A 27 -10.32 15.20 10.70
CA GLU A 27 -10.28 14.27 11.85
C GLU A 27 -11.59 13.51 12.02
N HIS A 28 -12.72 14.23 12.04
CA HIS A 28 -14.03 13.62 12.20
C HIS A 28 -14.34 12.64 11.06
N TYR A 29 -14.00 13.01 9.83
CA TYR A 29 -14.17 12.13 8.68
C TYR A 29 -13.38 10.83 8.81
N GLN A 30 -12.08 10.93 9.12
CA GLN A 30 -11.20 9.77 9.25
C GLN A 30 -11.61 8.82 10.38
N LYS A 31 -12.23 9.34 11.45
CA LYS A 31 -12.69 8.54 12.59
C LYS A 31 -14.04 7.86 12.35
N GLU A 32 -14.98 8.58 11.74
CA GLU A 32 -16.39 8.15 11.73
C GLU A 32 -16.87 7.62 10.36
N ASN A 33 -16.27 8.08 9.26
CA ASN A 33 -16.84 7.90 7.92
C ASN A 33 -15.90 7.21 6.93
N ALA A 34 -14.59 7.26 7.18
CA ALA A 34 -13.60 6.75 6.24
C ALA A 34 -13.70 5.22 6.09
N TRP A 35 -13.70 4.78 4.82
CA TRP A 35 -13.69 3.37 4.46
C TRP A 35 -12.29 2.77 4.70
N THR A 36 -12.20 1.46 4.92
CA THR A 36 -10.92 0.77 5.15
C THR A 36 -9.87 1.04 4.08
N TRP A 37 -10.27 1.18 2.81
CA TRP A 37 -9.35 1.53 1.72
C TRP A 37 -8.80 2.98 1.83
N GLU A 38 -9.57 3.91 2.39
CA GLU A 38 -9.10 5.28 2.67
C GLU A 38 -8.11 5.27 3.83
N ILE A 39 -8.38 4.45 4.85
CA ILE A 39 -7.45 4.23 5.95
C ILE A 39 -6.15 3.56 5.44
N GLN A 40 -6.23 2.62 4.48
CA GLN A 40 -5.05 2.08 3.82
C GLN A 40 -4.25 3.17 3.08
N ALA A 41 -4.93 4.11 2.40
CA ALA A 41 -4.25 5.24 1.76
C ALA A 41 -3.56 6.17 2.78
N LEU A 42 -4.16 6.35 3.96
CA LEU A 42 -3.61 7.13 5.08
C LEU A 42 -2.26 6.57 5.58
N CYS A 43 -2.02 5.26 5.45
CA CYS A 43 -0.72 4.66 5.80
C CYS A 43 0.47 5.28 5.05
N ARG A 44 0.23 5.79 3.82
CA ARG A 44 1.25 6.42 2.96
C ARG A 44 1.22 7.96 3.01
N ALA A 45 0.20 8.55 3.61
CA ALA A 45 0.03 10.00 3.67
C ALA A 45 0.98 10.63 4.70
N ARG A 46 1.60 11.75 4.32
CA ARG A 46 2.45 12.57 5.19
C ARG A 46 2.23 14.04 4.92
N PHE A 47 2.45 14.87 5.93
CA PHE A 47 2.49 16.32 5.77
C PHE A 47 3.67 16.72 4.88
N ILE A 48 3.43 17.65 3.94
CA ILE A 48 4.45 18.13 2.99
C ILE A 48 4.77 19.61 3.21
N THR A 49 3.73 20.44 3.41
CA THR A 49 3.87 21.89 3.49
C THR A 49 2.67 22.51 4.19
N GLY A 50 2.89 23.67 4.81
CA GLY A 50 1.86 24.45 5.50
C GLY A 50 2.32 24.90 6.88
N ASP A 51 1.35 25.18 7.74
CA ASP A 51 1.55 25.61 9.13
C ASP A 51 1.97 24.45 10.06
N ASP A 52 2.86 24.73 11.01
CA ASP A 52 3.41 23.73 11.93
C ASP A 52 2.36 23.13 12.88
N ASP A 53 1.34 23.90 13.28
CA ASP A 53 0.27 23.37 14.13
C ASP A 53 -0.65 22.46 13.34
N VAL A 54 -0.86 22.73 12.05
CA VAL A 54 -1.55 21.78 11.14
C VAL A 54 -0.73 20.51 10.99
N ALA A 55 0.60 20.62 10.83
CA ALA A 55 1.49 19.46 10.71
C ALA A 55 1.39 18.54 11.94
N LYS A 56 1.48 19.13 13.16
CA LYS A 56 1.36 18.39 14.43
C LYS A 56 0.00 17.73 14.57
N ARG A 57 -1.09 18.45 14.29
CA ARG A 57 -2.45 17.90 14.37
C ARG A 57 -2.67 16.78 13.36
N PHE A 58 -2.20 16.94 12.13
CA PHE A 58 -2.28 15.89 11.12
C PHE A 58 -1.55 14.61 11.57
N ALA A 59 -0.33 14.74 12.11
CA ALA A 59 0.43 13.61 12.61
C ALA A 59 -0.30 12.88 13.74
N GLN A 60 -0.89 13.62 14.69
CA GLN A 60 -1.70 13.08 15.78
C GLN A 60 -2.94 12.33 15.25
N ILE A 61 -3.68 12.93 14.31
CA ILE A 61 -4.86 12.31 13.70
C ILE A 61 -4.46 11.01 13.00
N ARG A 62 -3.42 11.05 12.16
CA ARG A 62 -2.91 9.87 11.45
C ARG A 62 -2.54 8.76 12.43
N GLN A 63 -1.79 9.07 13.48
CA GLN A 63 -1.41 8.10 14.49
C GLN A 63 -2.64 7.47 15.15
N GLN A 64 -3.57 8.28 15.66
CA GLN A 64 -4.78 7.80 16.33
C GLN A 64 -5.65 6.92 15.44
N VAL A 65 -5.86 7.35 14.20
CA VAL A 65 -6.69 6.62 13.23
C VAL A 65 -6.02 5.28 12.90
N LEU A 66 -4.72 5.27 12.58
CA LEU A 66 -4.03 4.04 12.22
C LEU A 66 -3.86 3.08 13.40
N SER A 67 -3.67 3.58 14.63
CA SER A 67 -3.55 2.78 15.85
C SER A 67 -4.88 2.34 16.47
N THR A 68 -6.03 2.65 15.85
CA THR A 68 -7.33 2.17 16.33
C THR A 68 -7.39 0.64 16.25
N PRO A 69 -7.78 -0.09 17.33
CA PRO A 69 -7.96 -1.53 17.28
C PRO A 69 -8.93 -1.94 16.18
N ARG A 70 -8.60 -3.01 15.45
CA ARG A 70 -9.43 -3.54 14.37
C ARG A 70 -9.61 -5.04 14.49
N ASP A 71 -10.78 -5.50 14.08
CA ASP A 71 -11.01 -6.93 13.85
C ASP A 71 -10.13 -7.37 12.67
N GLN A 72 -9.18 -8.27 12.96
CA GLN A 72 -8.22 -8.73 11.96
C GLN A 72 -8.89 -9.49 10.81
N VAL A 73 -9.91 -10.31 11.10
CA VAL A 73 -10.61 -11.11 10.09
C VAL A 73 -11.40 -10.20 9.14
N LYS A 74 -12.11 -9.22 9.69
CA LYS A 74 -12.83 -8.21 8.89
C LYS A 74 -11.86 -7.38 8.05
N THR A 75 -10.78 -6.89 8.67
CA THR A 75 -9.77 -6.07 7.98
C THR A 75 -9.12 -6.84 6.84
N LEU A 76 -8.72 -8.10 7.08
CA LEU A 76 -8.16 -8.98 6.05
C LEU A 76 -9.11 -9.11 4.85
N LYS A 77 -10.38 -9.42 5.12
CA LYS A 77 -11.39 -9.59 4.07
C LYS A 77 -11.55 -8.33 3.23
N GLU A 78 -11.59 -7.16 3.86
CA GLU A 78 -11.73 -5.87 3.17
C GLU A 78 -10.51 -5.53 2.32
N VAL A 79 -9.30 -5.72 2.86
CA VAL A 79 -8.03 -5.47 2.14
C VAL A 79 -7.90 -6.40 0.93
N VAL A 80 -8.11 -7.71 1.11
CA VAL A 80 -8.01 -8.70 0.03
C VAL A 80 -9.09 -8.47 -1.03
N SER A 81 -10.33 -8.17 -0.61
CA SER A 81 -11.41 -7.85 -1.55
C SER A 81 -11.11 -6.59 -2.35
N MET A 82 -10.61 -5.53 -1.71
CA MET A 82 -10.22 -4.30 -2.40
C MET A 82 -9.08 -4.56 -3.40
N ARG A 83 -8.09 -5.37 -3.00
CA ARG A 83 -6.98 -5.75 -3.89
C ARG A 83 -7.47 -6.49 -5.14
N GLY A 84 -8.42 -7.42 -4.97
CA GLY A 84 -9.06 -8.13 -6.08
C GLY A 84 -9.78 -7.18 -7.04
N LYS A 85 -10.62 -6.29 -6.50
CA LYS A 85 -11.33 -5.27 -7.30
C LYS A 85 -10.37 -4.33 -8.04
N MET A 86 -9.27 -3.90 -7.40
CA MET A 86 -8.26 -3.09 -8.09
C MET A 86 -7.70 -3.84 -9.28
N ARG A 87 -7.42 -5.14 -9.11
CA ARG A 87 -6.84 -5.96 -10.16
C ARG A 87 -7.76 -6.11 -11.36
N GLU A 88 -9.04 -6.41 -11.13
CA GLU A 88 -10.07 -6.50 -12.18
C GLU A 88 -10.14 -5.24 -13.04
N ASN A 89 -9.88 -4.06 -12.46
CA ASN A 89 -9.92 -2.79 -13.18
C ASN A 89 -8.60 -2.40 -13.86
N THR A 90 -7.48 -3.00 -13.45
CA THR A 90 -6.16 -2.69 -14.00
C THR A 90 -5.61 -3.77 -14.95
N ASP A 91 -6.23 -4.94 -15.00
CA ASP A 91 -5.76 -6.07 -15.78
C ASP A 91 -5.83 -5.80 -17.29
N LYS A 92 -4.66 -5.48 -17.82
CA LYS A 92 -4.41 -5.26 -19.25
C LYS A 92 -3.08 -5.89 -19.66
N THR A 93 -2.50 -6.73 -18.79
CA THR A 93 -1.19 -7.34 -19.06
C THR A 93 -1.37 -8.48 -20.04
N PRO A 94 -0.70 -8.47 -21.20
CA PRO A 94 -0.78 -9.58 -22.13
C PRO A 94 -0.21 -10.88 -21.54
N SER A 95 -0.73 -12.03 -21.95
CA SER A 95 -0.18 -13.34 -21.55
C SER A 95 1.32 -13.45 -21.90
N GLY A 96 2.10 -14.05 -21.01
CA GLY A 96 3.56 -14.14 -21.11
C GLY A 96 4.31 -12.88 -20.65
N PHE A 97 3.58 -11.88 -20.15
CA PHE A 97 4.15 -10.67 -19.57
C PHE A 97 3.70 -10.45 -18.13
N PHE A 98 4.46 -9.62 -17.43
CA PHE A 98 4.24 -9.24 -16.04
C PHE A 98 4.31 -7.72 -15.89
N HIS A 99 3.25 -7.12 -15.35
CA HIS A 99 3.21 -5.72 -14.97
C HIS A 99 3.79 -5.53 -13.57
N LEU A 100 4.98 -4.91 -13.50
CA LEU A 100 5.81 -4.75 -12.30
C LEU A 100 5.06 -4.24 -11.06
N LYS A 101 4.00 -3.46 -11.28
CA LYS A 101 3.16 -2.89 -10.22
C LYS A 101 1.87 -3.64 -9.93
N GLN A 102 1.16 -4.13 -10.95
CA GLN A 102 -0.28 -4.42 -10.87
C GLN A 102 -0.58 -5.91 -10.73
N ASP A 103 0.31 -6.75 -11.23
CA ASP A 103 0.13 -8.19 -11.24
C ASP A 103 0.59 -8.83 -9.93
N VAL A 104 0.25 -10.11 -9.78
CA VAL A 104 0.54 -10.92 -8.59
C VAL A 104 2.05 -10.98 -8.33
N GLY A 105 2.43 -10.74 -7.07
CA GLY A 105 3.82 -10.61 -6.64
C GLY A 105 4.45 -9.25 -6.97
N GLY A 106 3.66 -8.32 -7.53
CA GLY A 106 4.11 -6.97 -7.90
C GLY A 106 4.15 -5.98 -6.72
N ILE A 107 4.53 -4.73 -7.04
CA ILE A 107 4.67 -3.66 -6.05
C ILE A 107 3.38 -3.43 -5.24
N THR A 108 2.21 -3.51 -5.86
CA THR A 108 0.93 -3.26 -5.18
C THR A 108 0.63 -4.34 -4.13
N ASP A 109 1.05 -5.59 -4.35
CA ASP A 109 0.89 -6.65 -3.34
C ASP A 109 1.76 -6.38 -2.12
N ILE A 110 3.00 -5.93 -2.32
CA ILE A 110 3.86 -5.53 -1.19
C ILE A 110 3.23 -4.34 -0.44
N GLU A 111 2.69 -3.35 -1.15
CA GLU A 111 2.01 -2.20 -0.54
C GLU A 111 0.79 -2.61 0.29
N PHE A 112 -0.05 -3.50 -0.24
CA PHE A 112 -1.24 -3.99 0.47
C PHE A 112 -0.88 -4.84 1.68
N LEU A 113 0.15 -5.68 1.57
CA LEU A 113 0.67 -6.47 2.69
C LEU A 113 1.14 -5.56 3.83
N VAL A 114 1.99 -4.58 3.52
CA VAL A 114 2.48 -3.61 4.51
C VAL A 114 1.31 -2.85 5.14
N GLN A 115 0.38 -2.35 4.34
CA GLN A 115 -0.80 -1.63 4.86
C GLN A 115 -1.64 -2.51 5.79
N TYR A 116 -1.90 -3.77 5.44
CA TYR A 116 -2.62 -4.70 6.30
C TYR A 116 -1.91 -4.91 7.64
N LEU A 117 -0.60 -5.14 7.62
CA LEU A 117 0.20 -5.35 8.82
C LEU A 117 0.20 -4.09 9.70
N LEU A 118 0.27 -2.89 9.12
CA LEU A 118 0.12 -1.64 9.87
C LEU A 118 -1.24 -1.59 10.56
N LEU A 119 -2.33 -1.81 9.83
CA LEU A 119 -3.69 -1.66 10.37
C LEU A 119 -4.03 -2.68 11.47
N THR A 120 -3.39 -3.84 11.47
CA THR A 120 -3.65 -4.92 12.43
C THR A 120 -2.69 -4.93 13.62
N ASN A 121 -1.57 -4.21 13.57
CA ASN A 121 -0.55 -4.21 14.63
C ASN A 121 -0.25 -2.81 15.22
N ALA A 122 -0.67 -1.71 14.57
CA ALA A 122 -0.31 -0.37 15.02
C ALA A 122 -0.91 0.04 16.38
N HIS A 123 -1.97 -0.65 16.83
CA HIS A 123 -2.49 -0.47 18.18
C HIS A 123 -1.44 -0.86 19.24
N ASP A 124 -0.78 -2.00 19.04
CA ASP A 124 0.16 -2.57 20.00
C ASP A 124 1.59 -2.08 19.77
N CYS A 125 1.95 -1.73 18.53
CA CYS A 125 3.28 -1.24 18.16
C CYS A 125 3.21 0.05 17.34
N GLN A 126 2.96 1.20 17.98
CA GLN A 126 2.78 2.48 17.28
C GLN A 126 4.00 2.95 16.48
N GLN A 127 5.21 2.50 16.83
CA GLN A 127 6.46 2.87 16.13
C GLN A 127 6.47 2.47 14.64
N ILE A 128 5.65 1.49 14.22
CA ILE A 128 5.50 1.15 12.79
C ILE A 128 4.86 2.28 11.96
N LEU A 129 4.32 3.31 12.63
CA LEU A 129 3.70 4.46 11.99
C LEU A 129 4.66 5.64 11.78
N ASP A 130 5.90 5.58 12.28
CA ASP A 130 6.88 6.67 12.22
C ASP A 130 7.23 7.07 10.77
N TYR A 131 7.14 6.10 9.86
CA TYR A 131 7.39 6.28 8.45
C TYR A 131 6.16 5.98 7.58
N THR A 132 6.21 6.47 6.34
CA THR A 132 5.11 6.36 5.37
C THR A 132 5.54 5.69 4.07
N ASP A 133 6.76 5.18 4.00
CA ASP A 133 7.27 4.39 2.88
C ASP A 133 7.51 2.94 3.30
N ASN A 134 7.28 2.03 2.36
CA ASN A 134 7.26 0.60 2.65
C ASN A 134 8.54 0.07 3.28
N ILE A 135 9.71 0.55 2.85
CA ILE A 135 10.99 -0.01 3.31
C ILE A 135 11.16 0.26 4.80
N ARG A 136 11.04 1.53 5.22
CA ARG A 136 11.16 1.87 6.64
C ARG A 136 10.01 1.31 7.47
N GLN A 137 8.82 1.14 6.90
CA GLN A 137 7.72 0.44 7.56
C GLN A 137 8.01 -1.05 7.79
N LEU A 138 8.62 -1.74 6.81
CA LEU A 138 9.07 -3.13 6.97
C LEU A 138 10.16 -3.25 8.04
N GLU A 139 11.12 -2.33 8.05
CA GLU A 139 12.16 -2.25 9.08
C GLU A 139 11.54 -2.07 10.48
N SER A 140 10.61 -1.13 10.65
CA SER A 140 9.91 -0.95 11.93
C SER A 140 9.06 -2.17 12.32
N MET A 141 8.48 -2.90 11.36
CA MET A 141 7.76 -4.14 11.62
C MET A 141 8.68 -5.27 12.09
N LEU A 142 9.90 -5.33 11.54
CA LEU A 142 10.94 -6.24 12.02
C LEU A 142 11.31 -5.92 13.47
N ASP A 143 11.52 -4.64 13.79
CA ASP A 143 11.85 -4.19 15.15
C ASP A 143 10.74 -4.51 16.16
N CYS A 144 9.47 -4.53 15.72
CA CYS A 144 8.32 -4.97 16.51
C CYS A 144 8.15 -6.51 16.58
N GLY A 145 8.93 -7.29 15.83
CA GLY A 145 8.76 -8.74 15.72
C GLY A 145 7.51 -9.17 14.93
N ILE A 146 6.91 -8.29 14.13
CA ILE A 146 5.72 -8.58 13.31
C ILE A 146 6.09 -9.45 12.09
N ILE A 147 7.28 -9.23 11.53
CA ILE A 147 7.83 -10.01 10.43
C ILE A 147 9.24 -10.51 10.78
N SER A 148 9.67 -11.59 10.13
CA SER A 148 11.02 -12.10 10.29
C SER A 148 12.06 -11.26 9.53
N GLU A 149 13.32 -11.33 9.93
CA GLU A 149 14.43 -10.66 9.22
C GLU A 149 14.52 -11.11 7.75
N ALA A 150 14.32 -12.41 7.51
CA ALA A 150 14.30 -12.98 6.17
C ALA A 150 13.17 -12.39 5.30
N ASP A 151 11.98 -12.20 5.87
CA ASP A 151 10.84 -11.62 5.15
C ASP A 151 11.06 -10.13 4.86
N CYS A 152 11.54 -9.38 5.85
CA CYS A 152 11.88 -7.98 5.69
C CYS A 152 12.90 -7.79 4.56
N HIS A 153 13.95 -8.61 4.54
CA HIS A 153 14.97 -8.58 3.49
C HIS A 153 14.39 -8.91 2.11
N LYS A 154 13.64 -10.01 1.97
CA LYS A 154 13.03 -10.44 0.71
C LYS A 154 12.07 -9.40 0.15
N LEU A 155 11.14 -8.90 0.97
CA LEU A 155 10.16 -7.87 0.56
C LEU A 155 10.84 -6.57 0.17
N THR A 156 11.85 -6.14 0.93
CA THR A 156 12.63 -4.93 0.61
C THR A 156 13.37 -5.07 -0.71
N GLN A 157 14.02 -6.20 -0.94
CA GLN A 157 14.75 -6.46 -2.18
C GLN A 157 13.81 -6.55 -3.39
N ALA A 158 12.69 -7.27 -3.26
CA ALA A 158 11.66 -7.33 -4.29
C ALA A 158 11.12 -5.93 -4.62
N TYR A 159 10.76 -5.14 -3.61
CA TYR A 159 10.25 -3.78 -3.79
C TYR A 159 11.25 -2.88 -4.52
N ARG A 160 12.53 -2.88 -4.10
CA ARG A 160 13.61 -2.10 -4.74
C ARG A 160 13.80 -2.52 -6.20
N ASN A 161 13.94 -3.83 -6.45
CA ASN A 161 14.17 -4.37 -7.79
C ASN A 161 13.05 -4.01 -8.78
N LEU A 162 11.79 -4.24 -8.36
CA LEU A 162 10.62 -3.94 -9.19
C LEU A 162 10.48 -2.44 -9.45
N ARG A 163 10.70 -1.61 -8.43
CA ARG A 163 10.62 -0.15 -8.55
C ARG A 163 11.72 0.42 -9.44
N ASP A 164 12.96 -0.05 -9.28
CA ASP A 164 14.09 0.33 -10.13
C ASP A 164 13.88 -0.10 -11.59
N ALA A 165 13.33 -1.30 -11.80
CA ALA A 165 12.94 -1.75 -13.14
C ALA A 165 11.88 -0.82 -13.74
N GLY A 166 10.85 -0.45 -12.98
CA GLY A 166 9.84 0.53 -13.40
C GLY A 166 10.46 1.86 -13.81
N HIS A 167 11.32 2.43 -12.95
CA HIS A 167 12.03 3.68 -13.24
C HIS A 167 12.86 3.60 -14.54
N ARG A 168 13.61 2.51 -14.73
CA ARG A 168 14.39 2.29 -15.97
C ARG A 168 13.51 2.21 -17.22
N ARG A 169 12.29 1.68 -17.12
CA ARG A 169 11.35 1.60 -18.26
C ARG A 169 10.73 2.96 -18.57
N THR A 170 10.31 3.70 -17.54
CA THR A 170 9.82 5.08 -17.70
C THR A 170 10.86 5.97 -18.37
N LEU A 171 12.14 5.89 -17.97
CA LEU A 171 13.23 6.64 -18.61
C LEU A 171 13.42 6.30 -20.09
N LYS A 172 12.99 5.12 -20.53
CA LYS A 172 13.04 4.66 -21.92
C LYS A 172 11.73 4.88 -22.67
N GLY A 173 10.74 5.56 -22.06
CA GLY A 173 9.41 5.76 -22.64
C GLY A 173 8.63 4.45 -22.86
N ARG A 174 8.88 3.42 -22.03
CA ARG A 174 8.23 2.11 -22.13
C ARG A 174 7.26 1.90 -20.96
N ASP A 175 6.24 1.08 -21.20
CA ASP A 175 5.32 0.63 -20.17
C ASP A 175 6.01 -0.20 -19.09
N SER A 176 5.41 -0.28 -17.90
CA SER A 176 5.93 -1.00 -16.73
C SER A 176 5.72 -2.52 -16.79
N VAL A 177 5.81 -3.07 -18.00
CA VAL A 177 5.56 -4.48 -18.32
C VAL A 177 6.87 -5.14 -18.77
N VAL A 178 7.19 -6.32 -18.24
CA VAL A 178 8.36 -7.15 -18.59
C VAL A 178 7.91 -8.55 -19.01
N GLU A 179 8.81 -9.36 -19.56
CA GLU A 179 8.51 -10.79 -19.76
C GLU A 179 8.24 -11.46 -18.41
N ASP A 180 7.29 -12.39 -18.37
CA ASP A 180 6.83 -13.05 -17.14
C ASP A 180 7.94 -13.86 -16.43
N THR A 181 8.93 -14.34 -17.19
CA THR A 181 10.13 -15.01 -16.67
C THR A 181 11.03 -14.09 -15.85
N VAL A 182 10.88 -12.76 -16.00
CA VAL A 182 11.68 -11.78 -15.29
C VAL A 182 11.09 -11.54 -13.90
N PHE A 183 11.94 -11.63 -12.87
CA PHE A 183 11.57 -11.50 -11.46
C PHE A 183 10.69 -12.62 -10.88
N GLN A 184 10.65 -13.80 -11.52
CA GLN A 184 9.87 -14.94 -11.04
C GLN A 184 10.17 -15.28 -9.57
N ASP A 185 11.45 -15.46 -9.21
CA ASP A 185 11.86 -15.75 -7.83
C ASP A 185 11.35 -14.69 -6.82
N GLN A 186 11.43 -13.39 -7.17
CA GLN A 186 10.97 -12.33 -6.28
C GLN A 186 9.44 -12.32 -6.15
N ARG A 187 8.72 -12.60 -7.24
CA ARG A 187 7.25 -12.67 -7.23
C ARG A 187 6.77 -13.84 -6.39
N ASP A 188 7.38 -15.01 -6.55
CA ASP A 188 7.07 -16.19 -5.77
C ASP A 188 7.32 -15.93 -4.28
N GLN A 189 8.45 -15.31 -3.93
CA GLN A 189 8.73 -14.88 -2.55
C GLN A 189 7.65 -13.93 -2.00
N VAL A 190 7.21 -12.94 -2.77
CA VAL A 190 6.14 -12.03 -2.32
C VAL A 190 4.84 -12.81 -2.08
N CYS A 191 4.50 -13.74 -2.98
CA CYS A 191 3.29 -14.56 -2.85
C CYS A 191 3.35 -15.52 -1.66
N GLU A 192 4.49 -16.17 -1.43
CA GLU A 192 4.73 -17.04 -0.28
C GLU A 192 4.60 -16.27 1.05
N ILE A 193 5.22 -15.09 1.13
CA ILE A 193 5.17 -14.25 2.33
C ILE A 193 3.74 -13.75 2.56
N TRP A 194 3.06 -13.29 1.51
CA TRP A 194 1.65 -12.91 1.58
C TRP A 194 0.79 -14.07 2.10
N GLN A 195 0.86 -15.25 1.47
CA GLN A 195 0.10 -16.43 1.85
C GLN A 195 0.34 -16.82 3.30
N ARG A 196 1.59 -16.80 3.76
CA ARG A 196 1.93 -17.18 5.14
C ARG A 196 1.45 -16.16 6.17
N LEU A 197 1.55 -14.86 5.88
CA LEU A 197 1.17 -13.82 6.84
C LEU A 197 -0.34 -13.56 6.87
N LEU A 198 -1.02 -13.74 5.74
CA LEU A 198 -2.46 -13.44 5.61
C LEU A 198 -3.33 -14.72 5.57
N ASN A 199 -2.73 -15.91 5.55
CA ASN A 199 -3.41 -17.20 5.43
C ASN A 199 -4.35 -17.31 4.20
N THR A 200 -4.06 -16.57 3.14
CA THR A 200 -4.81 -16.55 1.88
C THR A 200 -3.90 -16.06 0.75
N PRO A 201 -4.04 -16.53 -0.50
CA PRO A 201 -3.15 -16.09 -1.56
C PRO A 201 -3.48 -14.65 -1.97
N PRO A 202 -2.54 -13.93 -2.62
CA PRO A 202 -2.89 -12.69 -3.29
C PRO A 202 -4.05 -12.94 -4.29
N PRO A 203 -4.99 -12.00 -4.46
CA PRO A 203 -6.07 -12.16 -5.42
C PRO A 203 -5.57 -12.42 -6.85
N MET A 204 -5.75 -13.67 -7.30
CA MET A 204 -5.44 -14.12 -8.66
C MET A 204 -6.64 -13.91 -9.59
N GLN A 205 -6.37 -13.85 -10.89
CA GLN A 205 -7.34 -13.79 -11.97
C GLN A 205 -7.25 -15.07 -12.80
N ALA A 206 -8.25 -15.31 -13.64
CA ALA A 206 -8.28 -16.49 -14.49
C ALA A 206 -7.08 -16.59 -15.45
N SER A 207 -6.45 -15.46 -15.79
CA SER A 207 -5.25 -15.37 -16.63
C SER A 207 -3.95 -15.84 -15.94
N ASP A 208 -3.94 -15.97 -14.60
CA ASP A 208 -2.78 -16.46 -13.84
C ASP A 208 -2.84 -17.96 -13.55
N ALA A 209 -3.92 -18.64 -13.94
CA ALA A 209 -4.00 -20.09 -13.80
C ALA A 209 -2.99 -20.75 -14.74
N PRO A 210 -2.22 -21.75 -14.26
CA PRO A 210 -1.20 -22.43 -15.05
C PRO A 210 -1.77 -23.19 -16.26
#